data_AF-A0AAN8Q8N0-F1
#
_entry.id   AF-A0AAN8Q8N0-F1
#
_cell.length_a   1.000
_cell.length_b   1.000
_cell.length_c   1.000
_cell.angle_alpha   90.00
_cell.angle_beta   90.00
_cell.angle_gamma   90.00
#
_symmetry.space_group_name_H-M   'P 1'
#
loop_
_entity.id
_entity.type
_entity.pdbx_description
1 polymer ?
#
loop_
_entity_poly.entity_id
_entity_poly.type
_entity_poly.pdbx_seq_one_letter_code
_entity_poly.pdbx_strand_id
1 'polypeptide(L)'
;FFLFFQGKEALCIIPVKNIRAVEKLEESAFNRKNMFQVLHSEKPLYVQAGNCVEASEWVEVLSQVNRCNPDRLGTFHPSAYLAGAWLCCRSLSDSQPGCKPCTPTLLANLQLDIDCDRETERIFSLLTSSYSKLQKMEDACASIAVYQGPLREQDDYSLFTIQDPKETFQTVRKIRHTLKELQREHDTRSGTAQYGSQENPIVGKTS
;
A
#
# COMPACT_ATOMS: atom_id res chain seq x y z
N PHE A 1 -10.34 -5.60 -2.23
CA PHE A 1 -11.36 -5.82 -1.19
C PHE A 1 -12.46 -6.71 -1.76
N PHE A 2 -12.90 -7.71 -1.01
CA PHE A 2 -13.92 -8.68 -1.42
C PHE A 2 -15.21 -8.37 -0.67
N LEU A 3 -16.33 -8.27 -1.39
CA LEU A 3 -17.65 -8.32 -0.79
C LEU A 3 -18.24 -9.71 -0.98
N PHE A 4 -18.47 -10.39 0.13
CA PHE A 4 -19.16 -11.68 0.16
C PHE A 4 -20.61 -11.46 0.59
N PHE A 5 -21.56 -11.96 -0.19
CA PHE A 5 -22.92 -12.21 0.28
C PHE A 5 -23.09 -13.72 0.36
N GLN A 6 -23.21 -14.23 1.58
CA GLN A 6 -23.67 -15.59 1.87
C GLN A 6 -22.93 -16.74 1.14
N GLY A 7 -21.72 -17.05 1.62
CA GLY A 7 -21.17 -18.42 1.61
C GLY A 7 -20.62 -19.00 0.30
N LYS A 8 -20.73 -18.35 -0.87
CA LYS A 8 -20.10 -18.83 -2.11
C LYS A 8 -19.66 -17.67 -3.01
N GLU A 9 -18.36 -17.67 -3.33
CA GLU A 9 -17.64 -16.81 -4.29
C GLU A 9 -17.80 -15.28 -4.11
N ALA A 10 -16.76 -14.52 -4.47
CA ALA A 10 -16.81 -13.07 -4.36
C ALA A 10 -17.64 -12.50 -5.52
N LEU A 11 -18.74 -11.81 -5.18
CA LEU A 11 -19.61 -11.16 -6.19
C LEU A 11 -18.91 -10.03 -6.93
N CYS A 12 -17.99 -9.36 -6.24
CA CYS A 12 -17.23 -8.25 -6.78
C CYS A 12 -15.86 -8.17 -6.13
N ILE A 13 -14.82 -7.95 -6.95
CA ILE A 13 -13.44 -7.75 -6.52
C ILE A 13 -13.03 -6.35 -6.95
N ILE A 14 -12.81 -5.47 -5.98
CA ILE A 14 -12.32 -4.12 -6.23
C ILE A 14 -10.83 -4.08 -5.86
N PRO A 15 -9.92 -3.86 -6.83
CA PRO A 15 -8.50 -3.65 -6.54
C PRO A 15 -8.34 -2.42 -5.64
N VAL A 16 -7.51 -2.52 -4.59
CA VAL A 16 -7.30 -1.42 -3.64
C VAL A 16 -6.83 -0.15 -4.35
N LYS A 17 -5.96 -0.28 -5.34
CA LYS A 17 -5.47 0.83 -6.19
C LYS A 17 -6.56 1.62 -6.93
N ASN A 18 -7.75 1.03 -7.11
CA ASN A 18 -8.88 1.65 -7.82
C ASN A 18 -9.84 2.38 -6.86
N ILE A 19 -9.63 2.29 -5.55
CA ILE A 19 -10.43 2.99 -4.56
C ILE A 19 -10.01 4.46 -4.56
N ARG A 20 -10.97 5.36 -4.80
CA ARG A 20 -10.72 6.81 -4.88
C ARG A 20 -11.04 7.54 -3.58
N ALA A 21 -12.04 7.07 -2.84
CA ALA A 21 -12.40 7.57 -1.51
C ALA A 21 -13.32 6.57 -0.79
N VAL A 22 -13.38 6.64 0.53
CA VAL A 22 -14.25 5.81 1.38
C VAL A 22 -14.83 6.68 2.46
N GLU A 23 -16.16 6.75 2.54
CA GLU A 23 -16.85 7.73 3.38
C GLU A 23 -18.09 7.13 4.03
N LYS A 24 -18.43 7.60 5.23
CA LYS A 24 -19.71 7.28 5.88
C LYS A 24 -20.85 7.96 5.12
N LEU A 25 -22.00 7.27 5.05
CA LEU A 25 -23.22 7.83 4.48
C LEU A 25 -24.10 8.44 5.56
N GLU A 26 -24.92 9.41 5.17
CA GLU A 26 -26.02 9.87 6.01
C GLU A 26 -27.10 8.78 6.12
N GLU A 27 -27.63 8.53 7.32
CA GLU A 27 -28.64 7.49 7.55
C GLU A 27 -29.89 7.70 6.69
N SER A 28 -30.22 8.96 6.41
CA SER A 28 -31.32 9.39 5.55
C SER A 28 -31.17 8.98 4.08
N ALA A 29 -29.96 8.63 3.64
CA ALA A 29 -29.69 8.26 2.24
C ALA A 29 -30.43 6.99 1.81
N PHE A 30 -30.52 6.00 2.71
CA PHE A 30 -31.19 4.72 2.48
C PHE A 30 -32.16 4.32 3.59
N ASN A 31 -32.34 5.18 4.59
CA ASN A 31 -33.06 4.86 5.83
C ASN A 31 -32.47 3.60 6.53
N ARG A 32 -31.13 3.50 6.53
CA ARG A 32 -30.37 2.38 7.10
C ARG A 32 -29.18 2.90 7.90
N LYS A 33 -28.86 2.21 8.99
CA LYS A 33 -27.70 2.52 9.85
C LYS A 33 -26.44 1.80 9.37
N ASN A 34 -25.29 2.28 9.85
CA ASN A 34 -23.98 1.65 9.65
C ASN A 34 -23.61 1.50 8.16
N MET A 35 -24.06 2.45 7.35
CA MET A 35 -23.80 2.50 5.92
C MET A 35 -22.55 3.32 5.63
N PHE A 36 -21.72 2.83 4.73
CA PHE A 36 -20.62 3.57 4.15
C PHE A 36 -20.56 3.34 2.64
N GLN A 37 -19.80 4.17 1.93
CA GLN A 37 -19.60 4.06 0.50
C GLN A 37 -18.13 3.93 0.14
N VAL A 38 -17.87 3.15 -0.91
CA VAL A 38 -16.56 3.00 -1.54
C VAL A 38 -16.66 3.58 -2.94
N LEU A 39 -16.00 4.71 -3.15
CA LEU A 39 -15.96 5.41 -4.43
C LEU A 39 -14.89 4.77 -5.31
N HIS A 40 -15.29 4.24 -6.46
CA HIS A 40 -14.41 3.60 -7.44
C HIS A 40 -14.94 3.87 -8.85
N SER A 41 -14.05 3.95 -9.85
CA SER A 41 -14.36 4.09 -11.29
C SER A 41 -15.52 5.05 -11.60
N GLU A 42 -16.72 4.54 -11.85
CA GLU A 42 -17.90 5.28 -12.30
C GLU A 42 -19.01 5.44 -11.24
N LYS A 43 -19.21 4.45 -10.34
CA LYS A 43 -20.33 4.49 -9.37
C LYS A 43 -19.89 4.14 -7.96
N PRO A 44 -20.42 4.83 -6.93
CA PRO A 44 -20.19 4.46 -5.55
C PRO A 44 -20.79 3.09 -5.25
N LEU A 45 -20.04 2.28 -4.50
CA LEU A 45 -20.52 1.04 -3.93
C LEU A 45 -20.97 1.29 -2.50
N TYR A 46 -22.23 1.00 -2.20
CA TYR A 46 -22.81 1.18 -0.87
C TYR A 46 -22.76 -0.12 -0.07
N VAL A 47 -22.25 -0.05 1.16
CA VAL A 47 -22.04 -1.21 2.03
C VAL A 47 -22.71 -0.96 3.38
N GLN A 48 -23.44 -1.96 3.86
CA GLN A 48 -24.03 -1.98 5.20
C GLN A 48 -23.21 -2.92 6.08
N ALA A 49 -22.62 -2.40 7.17
CA ALA A 49 -21.98 -3.23 8.18
C ALA A 49 -23.00 -3.77 9.19
N GLY A 50 -22.62 -4.81 9.95
CA GLY A 50 -23.46 -5.38 10.99
C GLY A 50 -23.68 -4.42 12.16
N ASN A 51 -22.70 -3.56 12.45
CA ASN A 51 -22.78 -2.57 13.53
C ASN A 51 -21.91 -1.32 13.23
N CYS A 52 -21.99 -0.31 14.10
CA CYS A 52 -21.29 0.97 13.92
C CYS A 52 -19.77 0.88 14.10
N VAL A 53 -19.30 -0.07 14.91
CA VAL A 53 -17.87 -0.33 15.12
C VAL A 53 -17.27 -0.90 13.85
N GLU A 54 -17.88 -1.94 13.31
CA GLU A 54 -17.46 -2.58 12.06
C GLU A 54 -17.49 -1.60 10.88
N ALA A 55 -18.53 -0.77 10.76
CA ALA A 55 -18.57 0.28 9.74
C ALA A 55 -17.42 1.28 9.87
N SER A 56 -17.05 1.65 11.09
CA SER A 56 -15.95 2.59 11.34
C SER A 56 -14.60 1.95 11.03
N GLU A 57 -14.38 0.72 11.46
CA GLU A 57 -13.17 -0.05 11.19
C GLU A 57 -12.95 -0.25 9.69
N TRP A 58 -13.99 -0.61 8.93
CA TRP A 58 -13.89 -0.71 7.47
C TRP A 58 -13.52 0.62 6.81
N VAL A 59 -14.14 1.72 7.23
CA VAL A 59 -13.83 3.05 6.71
C VAL A 59 -12.37 3.41 7.01
N GLU A 60 -11.89 3.14 8.22
CA GLU A 60 -10.51 3.41 8.64
C GLU A 60 -9.49 2.60 7.84
N VAL A 61 -9.65 1.27 7.81
CA VAL A 61 -8.74 0.36 7.11
C VAL A 61 -8.69 0.68 5.62
N LEU A 62 -9.85 0.83 4.98
CA LEU A 62 -9.90 1.12 3.54
C LEU A 62 -9.31 2.50 3.22
N SER A 63 -9.53 3.50 4.07
CA SER A 63 -8.92 4.84 3.95
C SER A 63 -7.41 4.80 4.13
N GLN A 64 -6.90 3.93 4.98
CA GLN A 64 -5.46 3.76 5.17
C GLN A 64 -4.80 3.11 3.96
N VAL A 65 -5.37 2.02 3.43
CA VAL A 65 -4.77 1.30 2.30
C VAL A 65 -4.91 2.03 0.95
N ASN A 66 -5.90 2.93 0.81
CA ASN A 66 -6.08 3.73 -0.41
C ASN A 66 -5.33 5.07 -0.40
N ARG A 67 -4.63 5.40 0.69
CA ARG A 67 -4.02 6.72 0.93
C ARG A 67 -3.10 7.19 -0.20
N CYS A 68 -2.29 6.27 -0.74
CA CYS A 68 -1.28 6.57 -1.75
C CYS A 68 -1.79 6.34 -3.18
N ASN A 69 -3.09 6.13 -3.38
CA ASN A 69 -3.64 5.97 -4.72
C ASN A 69 -3.58 7.32 -5.48
N PRO A 70 -3.19 7.33 -6.75
CA PRO A 70 -3.00 8.57 -7.52
C PRO A 70 -4.33 9.30 -7.79
N ASP A 71 -5.44 8.58 -7.96
CA ASP A 71 -6.74 9.13 -8.38
C ASP A 71 -7.70 9.41 -7.22
N ARG A 72 -7.21 9.88 -6.08
CA ARG A 72 -8.07 10.15 -4.92
C ARG A 72 -9.01 11.33 -5.16
N LEU A 73 -10.27 11.14 -4.77
CA LEU A 73 -11.25 12.22 -4.80
C LEU A 73 -11.11 13.10 -3.57
N GLY A 74 -11.12 14.42 -3.77
CA GLY A 74 -11.15 15.40 -2.69
C GLY A 74 -12.56 15.71 -2.18
N THR A 75 -13.61 15.33 -2.92
CA THR A 75 -15.01 15.55 -2.56
C THR A 75 -15.88 14.33 -2.83
N PHE A 76 -16.99 14.21 -2.10
CA PHE A 76 -17.96 13.13 -2.24
C PHE A 76 -19.41 13.60 -2.01
N HIS A 77 -20.38 12.74 -2.34
CA HIS A 77 -21.79 12.94 -2.03
C HIS A 77 -22.18 12.06 -0.83
N PRO A 78 -22.66 12.62 0.30
CA PRO A 78 -22.97 11.85 1.51
C PRO A 78 -24.29 11.06 1.42
N SER A 79 -25.03 11.20 0.32
CA SER A 79 -26.32 10.53 0.11
C SER A 79 -26.40 9.92 -1.29
N ALA A 80 -27.45 9.14 -1.55
CA ALA A 80 -27.65 8.47 -2.82
C ALA A 80 -28.18 9.40 -3.93
N TYR A 81 -27.91 9.03 -5.18
CA TYR A 81 -28.60 9.57 -6.36
C TYR A 81 -29.86 8.75 -6.61
N LEU A 82 -31.03 9.36 -6.44
CA LEU A 82 -32.34 8.71 -6.57
C LEU A 82 -33.32 9.63 -7.30
N ALA A 83 -34.19 9.05 -8.13
CA ALA A 83 -35.22 9.79 -8.88
C ALA A 83 -34.66 10.97 -9.72
N GLY A 84 -33.46 10.81 -10.28
CA GLY A 84 -32.83 11.82 -11.13
C GLY A 84 -32.16 12.97 -10.35
N ALA A 85 -31.98 12.85 -9.03
CA ALA A 85 -31.29 13.87 -8.23
C ALA A 85 -30.46 13.28 -7.08
N TRP A 86 -29.37 13.95 -6.73
CA TRP A 86 -28.65 13.69 -5.49
C TRP A 86 -29.46 14.15 -4.28
N LEU A 87 -29.65 13.28 -3.28
CA LEU A 87 -30.40 13.64 -2.07
C LEU A 87 -29.70 14.70 -1.22
N CYS A 88 -28.36 14.77 -1.29
CA CYS A 88 -27.54 15.70 -0.50
C CYS A 88 -27.53 17.13 -1.02
N CYS A 89 -27.39 17.33 -2.34
CA CYS A 89 -27.23 18.66 -2.95
C CYS A 89 -28.30 19.00 -3.99
N ARG A 90 -29.25 18.09 -4.24
CA ARG A 90 -30.32 18.21 -5.24
C ARG A 90 -29.84 18.40 -6.68
N SER A 91 -28.56 18.11 -6.97
CA SER A 91 -28.06 18.14 -8.34
C SER A 91 -28.70 17.04 -9.18
N LEU A 92 -29.09 17.39 -10.41
CA LEU A 92 -29.73 16.48 -11.36
C LEU A 92 -28.72 15.62 -12.14
N SER A 93 -27.42 15.97 -12.09
CA SER A 93 -26.37 15.24 -12.79
C SER A 93 -25.69 14.24 -11.87
N ASP A 94 -25.72 12.95 -12.23
CA ASP A 94 -25.05 11.89 -11.50
C ASP A 94 -23.52 11.95 -11.63
N SER A 95 -23.01 12.61 -12.68
CA SER A 95 -21.58 12.79 -12.93
C SER A 95 -20.97 14.02 -12.25
N GLN A 96 -21.75 14.77 -11.47
CA GLN A 96 -21.25 15.98 -10.81
C GLN A 96 -20.25 15.64 -9.68
N PRO A 97 -19.15 16.39 -9.53
CA PRO A 97 -18.26 16.28 -8.38
C PRO A 97 -19.01 16.34 -7.03
N GLY A 98 -18.47 15.64 -6.04
CA GLY A 98 -19.03 15.56 -4.70
C GLY A 98 -19.28 16.92 -4.06
N CYS A 99 -20.37 17.05 -3.29
CA CYS A 99 -20.76 18.30 -2.65
C CYS A 99 -20.14 18.52 -1.26
N LYS A 100 -19.55 17.49 -0.64
CA LYS A 100 -18.83 17.61 0.64
C LYS A 100 -17.35 17.25 0.45
N PRO A 101 -16.42 17.89 1.17
CA PRO A 101 -15.02 17.47 1.16
C PRO A 101 -14.89 16.07 1.76
N CYS A 102 -14.03 15.23 1.19
CA CYS A 102 -13.70 13.92 1.76
C CYS A 102 -13.08 14.10 3.15
N THR A 103 -13.35 13.16 4.04
CA THR A 103 -12.75 13.11 5.36
C THR A 103 -11.23 13.02 5.16
N PRO A 104 -10.44 13.96 5.70
CA PRO A 104 -9.00 13.84 5.66
C PRO A 104 -8.63 12.49 6.26
N THR A 105 -7.69 11.78 5.65
CA THR A 105 -7.11 10.57 6.23
C THR A 105 -6.24 11.00 7.41
N LEU A 106 -6.88 11.53 8.45
CA LEU A 106 -6.26 12.08 9.62
C LEU A 106 -5.65 10.89 10.34
N LEU A 107 -4.32 10.83 10.30
CA LEU A 107 -3.60 10.03 11.26
C LEU A 107 -4.06 10.51 12.64
N ALA A 108 -4.60 9.62 13.47
CA ALA A 108 -4.33 9.78 14.89
C ALA A 108 -2.82 10.03 14.99
N ASN A 109 -2.43 11.21 15.47
CA ASN A 109 -1.11 11.83 15.37
C ASN A 109 0.06 10.92 15.79
N LEU A 110 0.41 9.98 14.94
CA LEU A 110 1.76 9.53 14.71
C LEU A 110 2.11 10.12 13.33
N GLN A 111 2.42 11.42 13.31
CA GLN A 111 3.37 11.93 12.34
C GLN A 111 4.68 11.17 12.60
N LEU A 112 4.76 9.95 12.09
CA LEU A 112 6.05 9.41 11.74
C LEU A 112 6.45 10.26 10.55
N ASP A 113 7.30 11.25 10.81
CA ASP A 113 8.08 11.92 9.78
C ASP A 113 9.01 10.87 9.16
N ILE A 114 8.41 10.00 8.34
CA ILE A 114 9.11 8.93 7.64
C ILE A 114 9.75 9.63 6.45
N ASP A 115 10.98 10.08 6.66
CA ASP A 115 11.87 10.48 5.59
C ASP A 115 12.08 9.26 4.68
N CYS A 116 11.33 9.22 3.58
CA CYS A 116 11.32 8.11 2.63
C CYS A 116 12.72 7.83 2.09
N ASP A 117 13.53 8.87 1.87
CA ASP A 117 14.88 8.72 1.33
C ASP A 117 15.79 8.10 2.39
N ARG A 118 15.71 8.59 3.64
CA ARG A 118 16.48 8.05 4.77
C ARG A 118 16.10 6.60 5.11
N GLU A 119 14.81 6.27 5.13
CA GLU A 119 14.38 4.89 5.38
C GLU A 119 14.73 3.96 4.22
N THR A 120 14.64 4.43 2.98
CA THR A 120 15.10 3.66 1.81
C THR A 120 16.60 3.38 1.91
N GLU A 121 17.41 4.37 2.27
CA GLU A 121 18.85 4.21 2.47
C GLU A 121 19.16 3.24 3.62
N ARG A 122 18.41 3.32 4.73
CA ARG A 122 18.55 2.36 5.85
C ARG A 122 18.24 0.93 5.42
N ILE A 123 17.14 0.71 4.71
CA ILE A 123 16.75 -0.60 4.19
C ILE A 123 17.80 -1.10 3.20
N PHE A 124 18.26 -0.25 2.29
CA PHE A 124 19.31 -0.56 1.33
C PHE A 124 20.61 -0.97 2.05
N SER A 125 21.10 -0.15 2.99
CA SER A 125 22.27 -0.45 3.82
C SER A 125 22.15 -1.77 4.59
N LEU A 126 20.99 -2.04 5.19
CA LEU A 126 20.73 -3.29 5.91
C LEU A 126 20.77 -4.51 4.98
N LEU A 127 20.15 -4.39 3.80
CA LEU A 127 20.11 -5.46 2.82
C LEU A 127 21.47 -5.71 2.17
N THR A 128 22.21 -4.64 1.88
CA THR A 128 23.58 -4.71 1.33
C THR A 128 24.54 -5.33 2.34
N SER A 129 24.48 -4.94 3.61
CA SER A 129 25.29 -5.58 4.68
C SER A 129 24.93 -7.05 4.90
N SER A 130 23.66 -7.42 4.66
CA SER A 130 23.17 -8.80 4.77
C SER A 130 23.28 -9.61 3.46
N TYR A 131 23.86 -9.04 2.41
CA TYR A 131 23.85 -9.64 1.07
C TYR A 131 24.47 -11.05 1.02
N SER A 132 25.55 -11.27 1.77
CA SER A 132 26.20 -12.59 1.86
C SER A 132 25.29 -13.65 2.52
N LYS A 133 24.46 -13.25 3.49
CA LYS A 133 23.46 -14.13 4.12
C LYS A 133 22.35 -14.47 3.13
N LEU A 134 21.89 -13.49 2.35
CA LEU A 134 20.90 -13.72 1.28
C LEU A 134 21.43 -14.69 0.22
N GLN A 135 22.70 -14.58 -0.18
CA GLN A 135 23.34 -15.54 -1.10
C GLN A 135 23.35 -16.95 -0.51
N LYS A 136 23.81 -17.12 0.74
CA LYS A 136 23.81 -18.43 1.41
C LYS A 136 22.42 -19.04 1.52
N MET A 137 21.40 -18.22 1.77
CA MET A 137 20.01 -18.66 1.84
C MET A 137 19.48 -19.09 0.46
N GLU A 138 19.85 -18.38 -0.61
CA GLU A 138 19.52 -18.79 -1.99
C GLU A 138 20.17 -20.13 -2.35
N ASP A 139 21.46 -20.30 -2.02
CA ASP A 139 22.21 -21.53 -2.29
C ASP A 139 21.64 -22.71 -1.49
N ALA A 140 21.26 -22.48 -0.23
CA ALA A 140 20.56 -23.46 0.61
C ALA A 140 19.25 -23.91 -0.02
N CYS A 141 18.41 -22.95 -0.47
CA CYS A 141 17.14 -23.25 -1.10
C CYS A 141 17.31 -24.01 -2.41
N ALA A 142 18.30 -23.64 -3.24
CA ALA A 142 18.61 -24.33 -4.48
C ALA A 142 19.08 -25.76 -4.23
N SER A 143 19.93 -25.97 -3.22
CA SER A 143 20.38 -27.29 -2.80
C SER A 143 19.21 -28.17 -2.34
N ILE A 144 18.35 -27.66 -1.45
CA ILE A 144 17.18 -28.39 -0.93
C ILE A 144 16.19 -28.75 -2.04
N ALA A 145 15.95 -27.84 -2.99
CA ALA A 145 15.00 -28.08 -4.08
C ALA A 145 15.48 -29.12 -5.10
N VAL A 146 16.79 -29.34 -5.22
CA VAL A 146 17.40 -30.25 -6.22
C VAL A 146 17.85 -31.58 -5.61
N TYR A 147 18.19 -31.61 -4.33
CA TYR A 147 18.73 -32.79 -3.65
C TYR A 147 17.64 -33.72 -3.09
N GLN A 148 17.59 -34.95 -3.59
CA GLN A 148 16.63 -35.99 -3.14
C GLN A 148 17.22 -36.97 -2.09
N GLY A 149 18.43 -36.71 -1.57
CA GLY A 149 19.10 -37.57 -0.57
C GLY A 149 18.91 -37.09 0.88
N PRO A 150 19.41 -37.85 1.89
CA PRO A 150 19.36 -37.42 3.29
C PRO A 150 20.15 -36.12 3.49
N LEU A 151 19.54 -35.13 4.13
CA LEU A 151 20.14 -33.82 4.42
C LEU A 151 21.53 -34.02 5.07
N ARG A 152 22.59 -33.64 4.35
CA ARG A 152 23.95 -33.59 4.90
C ARG A 152 23.97 -32.62 6.08
N GLU A 153 24.74 -32.98 7.10
CA GLU A 153 24.78 -32.38 8.43
C GLU A 153 24.60 -30.84 8.42
N GLN A 154 23.63 -30.41 9.22
CA GLN A 154 22.99 -29.09 9.29
C GLN A 154 23.88 -27.90 9.67
N ASP A 155 25.19 -28.04 9.81
CA ASP A 155 25.99 -27.02 10.48
C ASP A 155 26.08 -25.69 9.71
N ASP A 156 26.16 -25.71 8.38
CA ASP A 156 26.25 -24.47 7.57
C ASP A 156 24.90 -23.76 7.32
N TYR A 157 23.78 -24.45 7.52
CA TYR A 157 22.43 -23.94 7.22
C TYR A 157 21.53 -23.82 8.46
N SER A 158 22.02 -24.19 9.64
CA SER A 158 21.34 -24.11 10.93
C SER A 158 20.79 -22.72 11.29
N LEU A 159 21.30 -21.67 10.64
CA LEU A 159 20.85 -20.28 10.79
C LEU A 159 19.50 -19.98 10.13
N PHE A 160 18.98 -20.85 9.26
CA PHE A 160 17.78 -20.60 8.48
C PHE A 160 16.71 -21.67 8.72
N THR A 161 15.50 -21.23 9.05
CA THR A 161 14.30 -22.08 9.03
C THR A 161 13.57 -21.85 7.71
N ILE A 162 13.75 -22.74 6.74
CA ILE A 162 13.14 -22.62 5.40
C ILE A 162 11.89 -23.52 5.35
N GLN A 163 10.71 -22.91 5.19
CA GLN A 163 9.43 -23.64 5.10
C GLN A 163 9.15 -24.12 3.68
N ASP A 164 9.16 -23.21 2.70
CA ASP A 164 9.04 -23.52 1.27
C ASP A 164 10.34 -23.10 0.56
N PRO A 165 11.23 -24.04 0.20
CA PRO A 165 12.47 -23.75 -0.50
C PRO A 165 12.26 -23.06 -1.86
N LYS A 166 11.19 -23.39 -2.58
CA LYS A 166 10.94 -22.86 -3.93
C LYS A 166 10.45 -21.41 -3.88
N GLU A 167 9.49 -21.12 -3.00
CA GLU A 167 8.99 -19.76 -2.80
C GLU A 167 10.07 -18.85 -2.17
N THR A 168 10.81 -19.38 -1.18
CA THR A 168 11.92 -18.66 -0.54
C THR A 168 13.00 -18.33 -1.58
N PHE A 169 13.41 -19.29 -2.41
CA PHE A 169 14.37 -19.06 -3.50
C PHE A 169 13.94 -17.92 -4.43
N GLN A 170 12.68 -17.96 -4.90
CA GLN A 170 12.16 -16.93 -5.80
C GLN A 170 12.15 -15.54 -5.15
N THR A 171 11.78 -15.47 -3.88
CA THR A 171 11.71 -14.22 -3.12
C THR A 171 13.10 -13.63 -2.90
N VAL A 172 14.06 -14.44 -2.44
CA VAL A 172 15.45 -14.02 -2.24
C VAL A 172 16.08 -13.54 -3.55
N ARG A 173 15.86 -14.29 -4.63
CA ARG A 173 16.38 -13.92 -5.96
C ARG A 173 15.84 -12.56 -6.42
N LYS A 174 14.56 -12.28 -6.20
CA LYS A 174 13.96 -10.96 -6.50
C LYS A 174 14.59 -9.85 -5.66
N ILE A 175 14.71 -10.04 -4.35
CA ILE A 175 15.33 -9.06 -3.43
C ILE A 175 16.76 -8.73 -3.90
N ARG A 176 17.55 -9.76 -4.22
CA ARG A 176 18.93 -9.59 -4.69
C ARG A 176 19.02 -8.89 -6.03
N HIS A 177 18.10 -9.17 -6.96
CA HIS A 177 18.06 -8.47 -8.23
C HIS A 177 17.78 -6.98 -8.03
N THR A 178 16.76 -6.64 -7.23
CA THR A 178 16.46 -5.24 -6.88
C THR A 178 17.63 -4.53 -6.23
N LEU A 179 18.35 -5.20 -5.31
CA LEU A 179 19.54 -4.64 -4.67
C LEU A 179 20.66 -4.33 -5.66
N LYS A 180 20.90 -5.20 -6.64
CA LYS A 180 21.90 -4.95 -7.69
C LYS A 180 21.55 -3.76 -8.56
N GLU A 181 20.27 -3.61 -8.91
CA GLU A 181 19.79 -2.46 -9.69
C GLU A 181 19.96 -1.16 -8.88
N LEU A 182 19.57 -1.16 -7.61
CA LEU A 182 19.74 -0.02 -6.70
C LEU A 182 21.21 0.34 -6.49
N GLN A 183 22.09 -0.64 -6.30
CA GLN A 183 23.54 -0.39 -6.18
C GLN A 183 24.10 0.24 -7.46
N ARG A 184 23.71 -0.26 -8.63
CA ARG A 184 24.15 0.31 -9.92
C ARG A 184 23.72 1.77 -10.06
N GLU A 185 22.49 2.09 -9.68
CA GLU A 185 22.00 3.47 -9.69
C GLU A 185 22.74 4.34 -8.67
N HIS A 186 23.00 3.82 -7.47
CA HIS A 186 23.77 4.51 -6.44
C HIS A 186 25.20 4.82 -6.92
N ASP A 187 25.90 3.85 -7.48
CA ASP A 187 27.26 4.02 -8.00
C ASP A 187 27.30 5.06 -9.14
N THR A 188 26.30 5.02 -10.02
CA THR A 188 26.16 5.98 -11.12
C THR A 188 25.96 7.40 -10.59
N ARG A 189 25.09 7.58 -9.58
CA ARG A 189 24.80 8.90 -8.99
C ARG A 189 25.95 9.41 -8.12
N SER A 190 26.55 8.54 -7.31
CA SER A 190 27.71 8.87 -6.48
C SER A 190 28.93 9.25 -7.33
N GLY A 191 29.11 8.63 -8.50
CA GLY A 191 30.17 8.98 -9.44
C GLY A 191 29.98 10.35 -10.12
N THR A 192 28.76 10.87 -10.16
CA THR A 192 28.43 12.19 -10.76
C THR A 192 28.40 13.34 -9.76
N ALA A 193 28.47 13.06 -8.46
CA ALA A 193 28.37 14.05 -7.41
C ALA A 193 29.69 14.80 -7.19
N GLN A 194 29.97 15.82 -8.00
CA GLN A 194 31.02 16.81 -7.68
C GLN A 194 30.47 17.81 -6.65
N TYR A 195 30.59 17.48 -5.36
CA TYR A 195 30.38 18.47 -4.30
C TYR A 195 31.60 19.40 -4.23
N GLY A 196 31.40 20.68 -4.59
CA GLY A 196 32.42 21.73 -4.48
C GLY A 196 33.00 22.28 -5.79
N SER A 197 32.28 22.21 -6.92
CA SER A 197 32.66 22.97 -8.12
C SER A 197 32.23 24.45 -8.00
N GLN A 198 32.92 25.35 -8.72
CA GLN A 198 32.66 26.81 -8.70
C GLN A 198 31.21 27.22 -9.03
N GLU A 199 30.39 26.29 -9.53
CA GLU A 199 28.99 26.53 -9.91
C GLU A 199 28.00 26.28 -8.76
N ASN A 200 28.41 25.68 -7.63
CA ASN A 200 27.55 25.46 -6.46
C ASN A 200 28.27 25.72 -5.12
N PRO A 201 28.45 26.99 -4.71
CA PRO A 201 29.00 27.30 -3.40
C PRO A 201 28.02 26.95 -2.28
N ILE A 202 28.52 26.27 -1.24
CA ILE A 202 27.79 26.04 0.01
C ILE A 202 27.77 27.38 0.76
N VAL A 203 26.72 28.17 0.54
CA VAL A 203 26.54 29.43 1.29
C VAL A 203 26.11 29.07 2.71
N GLY A 204 27.09 29.00 3.61
CA GLY A 204 26.84 29.08 5.04
C GLY A 204 26.23 30.44 5.35
N LYS A 205 24.96 30.47 5.76
CA LYS A 205 24.33 31.68 6.30
C LYS A 205 24.94 31.97 7.67
N THR A 206 25.91 32.87 7.72
CA THR A 206 26.17 33.68 8.93
C THR A 206 25.37 34.97 8.83
N SER A 207 24.34 35.07 9.67
CA SER A 207 23.89 36.26 10.41
C SER A 207 22.52 35.99 11.02
#